data_AF-A0ABD0P5W7-F1
#
_entry.id   AF-A0ABD0P5W7-F1
#
_cell.length_a   1.000
_cell.length_b   1.000
_cell.length_c   1.000
_cell.angle_alpha   90.00
_cell.angle_beta   90.00
_cell.angle_gamma   90.00
#
_symmetry.space_group_name_H-M   'P 1'
#
loop_
_entity.id
_entity.type
_entity.pdbx_description
1 polymer ?
#
loop_
_entity_poly.entity_id
_entity_poly.type
_entity_poly.pdbx_seq_one_letter_code
_entity_poly.pdbx_strand_id
1 'polypeptide(L)'
;TMASLYGDANWSNNDINGVMESVKKEHYKAKMEEKAKEGHLVSLIDMWGLAIEYLVQGKKKMGTLSDQQMALSKGQNPLPIYTALNMKNGKIGCTIETEWCEFTPYEVGFIKYGAFIPAQNFGSEYYLGHMVKKLPESGIHSL
;
A
#
# COMPACT_ATOMS: atom_id res chain seq x y z
N THR A 1 -1.18 -13.19 5.13
CA THR A 1 -2.43 -12.53 5.57
C THR A 1 -3.02 -11.71 4.42
N MET A 2 -4.36 -11.62 4.30
CA MET A 2 -5.17 -11.12 3.15
C MET A 2 -4.45 -10.76 1.82
N ALA A 3 -3.58 -9.75 1.76
CA ALA A 3 -2.79 -9.41 0.56
C ALA A 3 -1.97 -10.59 -0.03
N SER A 4 -1.47 -11.48 0.82
CA SER A 4 -0.81 -12.74 0.44
C SER A 4 -1.77 -13.75 -0.19
N LEU A 5 -2.94 -13.91 0.43
CA LEU A 5 -3.92 -14.96 0.15
C LEU A 5 -4.64 -14.72 -1.19
N TYR A 6 -4.71 -13.47 -1.63
CA TYR A 6 -5.29 -13.11 -2.92
C TYR A 6 -4.26 -13.13 -4.07
N GLY A 7 -2.99 -13.48 -3.80
CA GLY A 7 -1.91 -13.48 -4.78
C GLY A 7 -1.32 -14.86 -5.16
N ASP A 8 -1.59 -15.92 -4.38
CA ASP A 8 -1.01 -17.26 -4.61
C ASP A 8 -1.79 -18.40 -3.90
N ALA A 9 -1.90 -19.57 -4.52
CA ALA A 9 -2.75 -20.69 -4.06
C ALA A 9 -2.01 -21.78 -3.25
N ASN A 10 -0.68 -21.83 -3.27
CA ASN A 10 0.11 -22.94 -2.69
C ASN A 10 1.27 -22.44 -1.80
N TRP A 11 0.95 -21.75 -0.69
CA TRP A 11 1.91 -20.98 0.10
C TRP A 11 2.69 -21.75 1.20
N SER A 12 2.41 -23.03 1.45
CA SER A 12 2.87 -23.74 2.67
C SER A 12 4.26 -24.40 2.62
N ASN A 13 5.06 -24.25 1.55
CA ASN A 13 6.18 -25.16 1.28
C ASN A 13 7.60 -24.55 1.23
N ASN A 14 7.84 -23.30 1.61
CA ASN A 14 9.16 -22.67 1.44
C ASN A 14 9.81 -22.19 2.76
N ASP A 15 11.08 -22.55 2.94
CA ASP A 15 11.94 -22.18 4.08
C ASP A 15 12.52 -20.76 3.92
N ILE A 16 12.48 -19.96 4.99
CA ILE A 16 12.44 -18.48 4.95
C ILE A 16 13.78 -17.85 5.40
N ASN A 17 14.70 -18.61 6.01
CA ASN A 17 15.74 -18.02 6.85
C ASN A 17 17.10 -17.72 6.17
N GLY A 18 17.49 -18.45 5.12
CA GLY A 18 18.86 -18.37 4.57
C GLY A 18 19.13 -17.28 3.51
N VAL A 19 18.09 -16.69 2.91
CA VAL A 19 18.20 -15.78 1.75
C VAL A 19 18.17 -14.29 2.18
N MET A 20 18.17 -14.02 3.48
CA MET A 20 17.74 -12.74 4.07
C MET A 20 18.77 -11.60 4.10
N GLU A 21 20.09 -11.88 4.12
CA GLU A 21 21.03 -10.90 4.70
C GLU A 21 21.76 -9.98 3.69
N SER A 22 22.31 -10.47 2.58
CA SER A 22 23.23 -9.66 1.74
C SER A 22 22.64 -9.12 0.43
N VAL A 23 21.79 -9.89 -0.25
CA VAL A 23 21.18 -9.50 -1.55
C VAL A 23 20.04 -8.48 -1.38
N LYS A 24 19.52 -8.31 -0.17
CA LYS A 24 18.29 -7.54 0.10
C LYS A 24 18.50 -6.04 0.25
N LYS A 25 19.59 -5.60 0.86
CA LYS A 25 19.80 -4.18 1.20
C LYS A 25 19.94 -3.29 -0.04
N GLU A 26 20.71 -3.75 -1.03
CA GLU A 26 20.91 -3.02 -2.29
C GLU A 26 19.63 -2.98 -3.13
N HIS A 27 18.89 -4.09 -3.18
CA HIS A 27 17.60 -4.16 -3.88
C HIS A 27 16.55 -3.23 -3.26
N TYR A 28 16.44 -3.20 -1.92
CA TYR A 28 15.54 -2.28 -1.23
C TYR A 28 15.96 -0.84 -1.45
N LYS A 29 17.27 -0.54 -1.37
CA LYS A 29 17.77 0.81 -1.62
C LYS A 29 17.43 1.29 -3.03
N ALA A 30 17.62 0.45 -4.04
CA ALA A 30 17.29 0.78 -5.42
C ALA A 30 15.79 1.08 -5.62
N LYS A 31 14.90 0.23 -5.08
CA LYS A 31 13.44 0.47 -5.14
C LYS A 31 13.02 1.76 -4.42
N MET A 32 13.67 2.07 -3.29
CA MET A 32 13.40 3.30 -2.54
C MET A 32 13.89 4.54 -3.29
N GLU A 33 15.04 4.46 -3.95
CA GLU A 33 15.54 5.53 -4.82
C GLU A 33 14.66 5.73 -6.07
N GLU A 34 14.12 4.65 -6.65
CA GLU A 34 13.14 4.70 -7.74
C GLU A 34 11.86 5.43 -7.30
N LYS A 35 11.29 5.02 -6.16
CA LYS A 35 10.11 5.67 -5.58
C LYS A 35 10.34 7.16 -5.29
N ALA A 36 11.53 7.53 -4.80
CA ALA A 36 11.91 8.92 -4.61
C ALA A 36 11.98 9.70 -5.94
N LYS A 37 12.53 9.09 -7.00
CA LYS A 37 12.61 9.70 -8.34
C LYS A 37 11.23 9.89 -8.98
N GLU A 38 10.30 8.99 -8.72
CA GLU A 38 8.90 9.12 -9.14
C GLU A 38 8.17 10.26 -8.40
N GLY A 39 8.76 10.81 -7.35
CA GLY A 39 8.24 11.95 -6.60
C GLY A 39 7.44 11.58 -5.36
N HIS A 40 7.44 10.30 -4.97
CA HIS A 40 6.87 9.87 -3.70
C HIS A 40 7.79 10.21 -2.52
N LEU A 41 7.19 10.44 -1.36
CA LEU A 41 7.92 10.48 -0.10
C LEU A 41 8.35 9.06 0.27
N VAL A 42 9.57 8.96 0.79
CA VAL A 42 10.21 7.69 1.12
C VAL A 42 10.49 7.66 2.62
N SER A 43 10.02 6.61 3.28
CA SER A 43 10.02 6.47 4.73
C SER A 43 10.44 5.07 5.18
N LEU A 44 10.58 4.87 6.49
CA LEU A 44 10.86 3.55 7.06
C LEU A 44 9.72 2.54 6.78
N ILE A 45 8.48 3.02 6.60
CA ILE A 45 7.32 2.17 6.31
C ILE A 45 7.50 1.49 4.96
N ASP A 46 8.00 2.20 3.95
CA ASP A 46 8.23 1.65 2.61
C ASP A 46 9.29 0.54 2.63
N MET A 47 10.34 0.69 3.46
CA MET A 47 11.34 -0.36 3.66
C MET A 47 10.71 -1.62 4.27
N TRP A 48 9.88 -1.46 5.31
CA TRP A 48 9.19 -2.59 5.94
C TRP A 48 8.17 -3.23 5.01
N GLY A 49 7.44 -2.43 4.21
CA GLY A 49 6.54 -2.91 3.18
C GLY A 49 7.24 -3.85 2.20
N LEU A 50 8.40 -3.45 1.67
CA LEU A 50 9.22 -4.27 0.79
C LEU A 50 9.79 -5.53 1.49
N ALA A 51 10.11 -5.43 2.78
CA ALA A 51 10.54 -6.58 3.57
C ALA A 51 9.41 -7.61 3.72
N ILE A 52 8.20 -7.15 4.05
CA ILE A 52 7.00 -8.00 4.18
C ILE A 52 6.61 -8.60 2.82
N GLU A 53 6.61 -7.80 1.74
CA GLU A 53 6.36 -8.29 0.38
C GLU A 53 7.28 -9.46 0.05
N TYR A 54 8.58 -9.31 0.34
CA TYR A 54 9.55 -10.36 0.12
C TYR A 54 9.29 -11.59 0.99
N LEU A 55 9.00 -11.41 2.28
CA LEU A 55 8.71 -12.52 3.19
C LEU A 55 7.50 -13.33 2.75
N VAL A 56 6.52 -12.67 2.14
CA VAL A 56 5.23 -13.26 1.78
C VAL A 56 5.24 -13.88 0.38
N GLN A 57 5.81 -13.21 -0.62
CA GLN A 57 5.79 -13.65 -2.03
C GLN A 57 7.18 -13.93 -2.62
N GLY A 58 8.22 -13.87 -1.79
CA GLY A 58 9.60 -14.06 -2.23
C GLY A 58 10.03 -12.96 -3.19
N LYS A 59 10.34 -13.32 -4.44
CA LYS A 59 10.77 -12.38 -5.49
C LYS A 59 9.63 -11.90 -6.39
N LYS A 60 8.41 -12.41 -6.21
CA LYS A 60 7.26 -12.04 -7.05
C LYS A 60 6.73 -10.68 -6.57
N LYS A 61 6.57 -9.74 -7.52
CA LYS A 61 6.02 -8.41 -7.27
C LYS A 61 4.53 -8.55 -6.94
N MET A 62 4.07 -7.97 -5.83
CA MET A 62 2.65 -7.84 -5.58
C MET A 62 2.04 -6.81 -6.55
N GLY A 63 0.78 -7.05 -6.95
CA GLY A 63 0.00 -6.08 -7.72
C GLY A 63 -0.31 -4.81 -6.92
N THR A 64 -1.03 -3.90 -7.56
CA THR A 64 -1.54 -2.70 -6.91
C THR A 64 -2.88 -2.96 -6.20
N LEU A 65 -3.40 -1.96 -5.49
CA LEU A 65 -4.72 -2.06 -4.87
C LEU A 65 -5.81 -2.17 -5.95
N SER A 66 -5.67 -1.41 -7.03
CA SER A 66 -6.62 -1.44 -8.13
C SER A 66 -6.60 -2.73 -8.95
N ASP A 67 -5.46 -3.43 -9.04
CA ASP A 67 -5.38 -4.75 -9.69
C ASP A 67 -6.35 -5.77 -9.07
N GLN A 68 -6.67 -5.60 -7.78
CA GLN A 68 -7.63 -6.46 -7.08
C GLN A 68 -9.06 -6.35 -7.64
N GLN A 69 -9.40 -5.30 -8.40
CA GLN A 69 -10.70 -5.19 -9.07
C GLN A 69 -10.97 -6.38 -10.02
N MET A 70 -9.92 -6.96 -10.63
CA MET A 70 -10.07 -8.14 -11.48
C MET A 70 -10.65 -9.33 -10.70
N ALA A 71 -10.25 -9.47 -9.43
CA ALA A 71 -10.72 -10.51 -8.52
C ALA A 71 -12.16 -10.28 -8.04
N LEU A 72 -12.78 -9.15 -8.38
CA LEU A 72 -14.15 -8.78 -8.03
C LEU A 72 -15.08 -8.66 -9.24
N SER A 73 -14.52 -8.66 -10.46
CA SER A 73 -15.24 -8.36 -11.71
C SER A 73 -16.51 -9.18 -11.96
N LYS A 74 -16.61 -10.39 -11.39
CA LYS A 74 -17.78 -11.28 -11.51
C LYS A 74 -18.51 -11.50 -10.19
N GLY A 75 -18.20 -10.72 -9.15
CA GLY A 75 -18.71 -10.93 -7.79
C GLY A 75 -18.28 -12.27 -7.18
N GLN A 76 -17.18 -12.84 -7.68
CA GLN A 76 -16.69 -14.17 -7.30
C GLN A 76 -16.01 -14.18 -5.92
N ASN A 77 -15.58 -13.01 -5.44
CA ASN A 77 -14.97 -12.83 -4.12
C ASN A 77 -15.68 -11.69 -3.39
N PRO A 78 -15.71 -11.73 -2.04
CA PRO A 78 -16.16 -10.60 -1.25
C PRO A 78 -15.22 -9.41 -1.42
N LEU A 79 -15.77 -8.20 -1.29
CA LEU A 79 -15.02 -6.94 -1.37
C LEU A 79 -13.99 -6.85 -0.22
N PRO A 80 -12.68 -6.78 -0.49
CA PRO A 80 -11.70 -6.50 0.55
C PRO A 80 -11.76 -5.02 0.95
N ILE A 81 -11.79 -4.77 2.26
CA ILE A 81 -11.73 -3.44 2.86
C ILE A 81 -10.54 -3.41 3.81
N TYR A 82 -9.58 -2.53 3.56
CA TYR A 82 -8.44 -2.25 4.42
C TYR A 82 -8.63 -0.90 5.11
N THR A 83 -8.04 -0.73 6.28
CA THR A 83 -8.21 0.50 7.07
C THR A 83 -6.88 0.96 7.64
N ALA A 84 -6.63 2.26 7.61
CA ALA A 84 -5.53 2.90 8.32
C ALA A 84 -6.03 4.05 9.19
N LEU A 85 -5.21 4.48 10.14
CA LEU A 85 -5.47 5.66 10.96
C LEU A 85 -4.62 6.81 10.47
N ASN A 86 -5.26 7.91 10.08
CA ASN A 86 -4.61 9.19 9.91
C ASN A 86 -4.52 9.88 11.27
N MET A 87 -3.29 10.16 11.70
CA MET A 87 -3.02 10.87 12.94
C MET A 87 -2.82 12.34 12.62
N LYS A 88 -3.72 13.20 13.11
CA LYS A 88 -3.45 14.63 13.11
C LYS A 88 -2.50 14.93 14.26
N ASN A 89 -1.30 15.42 13.94
CA ASN A 89 -0.38 15.92 14.95
C ASN A 89 -0.98 17.17 15.61
N GLY A 90 -1.73 16.96 16.69
CA GLY A 90 -2.15 18.03 17.58
C GLY A 90 -0.93 18.68 18.22
N LYS A 91 -1.01 19.99 18.46
CA LYS A 91 -0.06 20.67 19.36
C LYS A 91 -0.07 19.93 20.70
N ILE A 92 1.10 19.77 21.31
CA ILE A 92 1.32 19.15 22.62
C ILE A 92 0.22 19.63 23.59
N GLY A 93 -0.65 18.72 24.02
CA GLY A 93 -1.73 19.00 25.00
C GLY A 93 -3.18 18.94 24.49
N CYS A 94 -3.44 18.72 23.20
CA CYS A 94 -4.80 18.45 22.70
C CYS A 94 -4.99 16.97 22.35
N THR A 95 -6.22 16.49 22.54
CA THR A 95 -6.67 15.11 22.28
C THR A 95 -6.16 14.61 20.92
N ILE A 96 -5.63 13.39 20.88
CA ILE A 96 -5.21 12.75 19.63
C ILE A 96 -6.45 12.55 18.76
N GLU A 97 -6.67 13.43 17.79
CA GLU A 97 -7.72 13.23 16.79
C GLU A 97 -7.20 12.22 15.75
N THR A 98 -7.76 11.02 15.79
CA THR A 98 -7.53 9.98 14.79
C THR A 98 -8.69 9.90 13.83
N GLU A 99 -8.37 9.71 12.55
CA GLU A 99 -9.36 9.65 11.48
C GLU A 99 -9.16 8.36 10.69
N TRP A 100 -10.23 7.58 10.56
CA TRP A 100 -10.20 6.34 9.78
C TRP A 100 -10.13 6.67 8.28
N CYS A 101 -9.13 6.08 7.63
CA CYS A 101 -8.97 6.04 6.19
C CYS A 101 -9.32 4.63 5.71
N GLU A 102 -10.27 4.53 4.79
CA GLU A 102 -10.71 3.28 4.17
C GLU A 102 -10.02 3.11 2.82
N PHE A 103 -9.64 1.86 2.52
CA PHE A 103 -9.02 1.48 1.26
C PHE A 103 -9.76 0.28 0.68
N THR A 104 -10.30 0.45 -0.51
CA THR A 104 -10.90 -0.61 -1.31
C THR A 104 -10.22 -0.64 -2.68
N PRO A 105 -10.37 -1.73 -3.46
CA PRO A 105 -9.86 -1.77 -4.83
C PRO A 105 -10.38 -0.64 -5.72
N TYR A 106 -11.52 -0.04 -5.38
CA TYR A 106 -12.17 1.02 -6.16
C TYR A 106 -11.77 2.40 -5.70
N GLU A 107 -11.82 2.64 -4.39
CA GLU A 107 -11.64 3.95 -3.80
C GLU A 107 -10.93 3.94 -2.46
N VAL A 108 -10.28 5.06 -2.17
CA VAL A 108 -9.56 5.32 -0.93
C VAL A 108 -10.02 6.67 -0.40
N GLY A 109 -10.30 6.77 0.89
CA GLY A 109 -10.78 8.03 1.44
C GLY A 109 -11.12 8.03 2.91
N PHE A 110 -11.66 9.16 3.35
CA PHE A 110 -12.01 9.40 4.74
C PHE A 110 -13.52 9.38 4.92
N ILE A 111 -14.00 8.40 5.69
CA ILE A 111 -15.43 8.23 6.01
C ILE A 111 -15.98 9.49 6.69
N LYS A 112 -15.20 10.08 7.61
CA LYS A 112 -15.57 11.30 8.34
C LYS A 112 -15.93 12.48 7.44
N TYR A 113 -15.32 12.56 6.25
CA TYR A 113 -15.49 13.67 5.32
C TYR A 113 -16.31 13.32 4.09
N GLY A 114 -16.68 12.04 3.90
CA GLY A 114 -17.30 11.57 2.67
C GLY A 114 -16.46 11.84 1.43
N ALA A 115 -15.13 11.94 1.60
CA ALA A 115 -14.20 12.34 0.55
C ALA A 115 -13.36 11.14 0.12
N PHE A 116 -13.52 10.73 -1.13
CA PHE A 116 -12.90 9.54 -1.71
C PHE A 116 -12.28 9.84 -3.06
N ILE A 117 -11.22 9.11 -3.38
CA ILE A 117 -10.51 9.15 -4.66
C ILE A 117 -10.37 7.72 -5.21
N PRO A 118 -10.24 7.54 -6.54
CA PRO A 118 -9.93 6.22 -7.09
C PRO A 118 -8.63 5.66 -6.53
N ALA A 119 -8.60 4.35 -6.26
CA ALA A 119 -7.43 3.67 -5.67
C ALA A 119 -6.13 3.91 -6.46
N GLN A 120 -6.19 3.96 -7.80
CA GLN A 120 -5.02 4.21 -8.66
C GLN A 120 -4.36 5.56 -8.45
N ASN A 121 -5.11 6.52 -7.87
CA ASN A 121 -4.66 7.88 -7.72
C ASN A 121 -4.16 8.16 -6.29
N PHE A 122 -4.23 7.19 -5.39
CA PHE A 122 -3.72 7.33 -4.03
C PHE A 122 -2.23 7.69 -4.05
N GLY A 123 -1.85 8.69 -3.25
CA GLY A 123 -0.50 9.25 -3.21
C GLY A 123 -0.24 10.39 -4.20
N SER A 124 -1.13 10.65 -5.17
CA SER A 124 -1.04 11.81 -6.07
C SER A 124 -1.29 13.14 -5.35
N GLU A 125 -0.88 14.25 -5.95
CA GLU A 125 -1.04 15.58 -5.37
C GLU A 125 -2.37 16.22 -5.81
N TYR A 126 -3.13 16.75 -4.85
CA TYR A 126 -4.44 17.35 -5.06
C TYR A 126 -4.50 18.78 -4.52
N TYR A 127 -5.27 19.62 -5.19
CA TYR A 127 -5.58 20.98 -4.76
C TYR A 127 -7.06 21.27 -5.02
N LEU A 128 -7.80 21.68 -3.98
CA LEU A 128 -9.24 21.99 -4.06
C LEU A 128 -10.08 20.87 -4.73
N GLY A 129 -9.74 19.61 -4.46
CA GLY A 129 -10.45 18.44 -5.03
C GLY A 129 -10.03 18.08 -6.47
N HIS A 130 -9.15 18.86 -7.09
CA HIS A 130 -8.61 18.56 -8.42
C HIS A 130 -7.20 17.98 -8.31
N MET A 131 -6.91 16.95 -9.11
CA MET A 131 -5.58 16.36 -9.19
C MET A 131 -4.65 17.34 -9.93
N VAL A 132 -3.58 17.76 -9.26
CA VAL A 132 -2.58 18.68 -9.83
C VAL A 132 -1.43 17.91 -10.46
N LYS A 133 -1.05 16.79 -9.84
CA LYS A 133 0.04 15.94 -10.33
C LYS A 133 -0.28 14.48 -10.03
N LYS A 134 -0.35 13.68 -11.09
CA LYS A 134 -0.55 12.24 -11.01
C LYS A 134 0.78 11.56 -10.70
N LEU A 135 0.81 10.77 -9.63
CA LEU A 135 1.90 9.84 -9.34
C LEU A 135 1.50 8.41 -9.76
N PRO A 136 2.45 7.52 -10.05
CA PRO A 136 2.14 6.11 -10.29
C PRO A 136 1.53 5.47 -9.04
N GLU A 137 0.63 4.50 -9.25
CA GLU A 137 0.03 3.77 -8.13
C GLU A 137 1.12 2.94 -7.42
N SER A 138 1.22 3.10 -6.11
CA SER A 138 2.13 2.31 -5.30
C SER A 138 1.67 0.84 -5.24
N GLY A 139 2.63 -0.07 -5.15
CA GLY A 139 2.31 -1.49 -4.90
C GLY A 139 1.60 -1.67 -3.56
N ILE A 140 0.80 -2.73 -3.44
CA ILE A 140 -0.02 -2.98 -2.23
C ILE A 140 0.80 -3.07 -0.93
N HIS A 141 2.10 -3.33 -1.02
CA HIS A 141 3.01 -3.36 0.12
C HIS A 141 3.23 -1.99 0.78
N SER A 142 2.85 -0.89 0.11
CA SER A 142 2.97 0.48 0.61
C SER A 142 1.71 1.01 1.32
N LEU A 143 0.66 0.17 1.45
CA LEU A 143 -0.57 0.51 2.18
C LEU A 143 -0.39 0.46 3.70
#